data_AF-A0A514XKR0-F1
#
_entry.id   AF-A0A514XKR0-F1
#
_cell.length_a   1.000
_cell.length_b   1.000
_cell.length_c   1.000
_cell.angle_alpha   90.00
_cell.angle_beta   90.00
_cell.angle_gamma   90.00
#
_symmetry.space_group_name_H-M   'P 1'
#
loop_
_entity.id
_entity.type
_entity.pdbx_description
1 polymer ?
#
loop_
_entity_poly.entity_id
_entity_poly.type
_entity_poly.pdbx_seq_one_letter_code
_entity_poly.pdbx_strand_id
1 'polypeptide(L)'
;MSKIDSNLQCPACQGLLSPTVLSCGHCHIRVEGPFQLNEFATLPAEDLHFLRIFIQCEGRIRDMEPALGLSYPTIRTRLTQLKNKLTGELEQRATEETPKTFSTEEVLTRLEKGEINFDQAMSLIKKGSK
;
A
#
# COMPACT_ATOMS: atom_id res chain seq x y z
N MET A 1 -12.25 -11.30 7.25
CA MET A 1 -10.80 -11.35 6.96
C MET A 1 -10.65 -11.30 5.46
N SER A 2 -10.29 -10.14 4.91
CA SER A 2 -10.37 -9.85 3.47
C SER A 2 -9.16 -10.42 2.72
N LYS A 3 -9.36 -11.02 1.54
CA LYS A 3 -8.30 -11.66 0.72
C LYS A 3 -7.18 -10.65 0.43
N ILE A 4 -5.92 -11.00 0.56
CA ILE A 4 -4.79 -10.09 0.29
C ILE A 4 -4.02 -10.65 -0.90
N ASP A 5 -3.70 -9.81 -1.87
CA ASP A 5 -3.10 -10.21 -3.14
C ASP A 5 -1.59 -10.41 -3.01
N SER A 6 -1.04 -11.54 -3.49
CA SER A 6 0.40 -11.84 -3.36
C SER A 6 1.27 -10.96 -4.26
N ASN A 7 2.51 -10.65 -3.85
CA ASN A 7 3.54 -10.10 -4.76
C ASN A 7 4.24 -11.20 -5.61
N LEU A 8 3.77 -12.45 -5.57
CA LEU A 8 4.28 -13.50 -6.43
C LEU A 8 3.73 -13.34 -7.85
N GLN A 9 4.61 -13.20 -8.83
CA GLN A 9 4.22 -13.04 -10.24
C GLN A 9 4.36 -14.34 -11.02
N CYS A 10 3.41 -14.60 -11.92
CA CYS A 10 3.45 -15.70 -12.85
C CYS A 10 4.56 -15.45 -13.90
N PRO A 11 5.56 -16.33 -14.08
CA PRO A 11 6.64 -16.11 -15.03
C PRO A 11 6.16 -16.11 -16.50
N ALA A 12 4.97 -16.64 -16.79
CA ALA A 12 4.42 -16.69 -18.13
C ALA A 12 3.61 -15.43 -18.53
N CYS A 13 2.82 -14.88 -17.60
CA CYS A 13 1.87 -13.80 -17.89
C CYS A 13 1.97 -12.59 -16.95
N GLN A 14 2.88 -12.62 -15.97
CA GLN A 14 3.07 -11.59 -14.95
C GLN A 14 1.86 -11.33 -14.04
N GLY A 15 0.80 -12.15 -14.14
CA GLY A 15 -0.35 -12.09 -13.23
C GLY A 15 0.02 -12.50 -11.80
N LEU A 16 -0.76 -12.06 -10.82
CA LEU A 16 -0.55 -12.36 -9.41
C LEU A 16 -0.89 -13.84 -9.12
N LEU A 17 0.04 -14.54 -8.48
CA LEU A 17 -0.13 -15.92 -8.03
C LEU A 17 -0.70 -15.93 -6.61
N SER A 18 -1.51 -16.93 -6.30
CA SER A 18 -1.93 -17.20 -4.93
C SER A 18 -1.31 -18.51 -4.43
N PRO A 19 -0.83 -18.56 -3.18
CA PRO A 19 -0.36 -19.81 -2.59
C PRO A 19 -1.52 -20.79 -2.43
N THR A 20 -1.35 -22.00 -2.95
CA THR A 20 -2.35 -23.08 -2.91
C THR A 20 -1.85 -24.35 -2.23
N VAL A 21 -0.54 -24.46 -2.00
CA VAL A 21 0.09 -25.64 -1.40
C VAL A 21 1.18 -25.23 -0.41
N LEU A 22 1.11 -25.76 0.81
CA LEU A 22 2.21 -25.73 1.78
C LEU A 22 2.84 -27.12 1.87
N SER A 23 4.17 -27.18 1.94
CA SER A 23 4.91 -28.44 2.09
C SER A 23 5.82 -28.37 3.30
N CYS A 24 5.75 -29.37 4.17
CA CYS A 24 6.62 -29.47 5.34
C CYS A 24 7.96 -30.11 4.94
N GLY A 25 9.07 -29.42 5.16
CA GLY A 25 10.42 -29.96 4.89
C GLY A 25 10.86 -31.08 5.84
N HIS A 26 10.19 -31.24 6.99
CA HIS A 26 10.56 -32.23 8.01
C HIS A 26 9.82 -33.57 7.84
N CYS A 27 8.50 -33.53 7.64
CA CYS A 27 7.66 -34.72 7.55
C CYS A 27 7.00 -34.93 6.17
N HIS A 28 7.30 -34.06 5.20
CA HIS A 28 6.83 -34.14 3.81
C HIS A 28 5.31 -34.09 3.60
N ILE A 29 4.53 -33.73 4.64
CA ILE A 29 3.10 -33.49 4.49
C ILE A 29 2.89 -32.31 3.54
N ARG A 30 1.96 -32.49 2.61
CA ARG A 30 1.45 -31.44 1.72
C ARG A 30 0.04 -31.08 2.14
N VAL A 31 -0.20 -29.79 2.34
CA VAL A 31 -1.52 -29.24 2.66
C VAL A 31 -1.95 -28.37 1.50
N GLU A 32 -3.07 -28.75 0.88
CA GLU A 32 -3.65 -28.04 -0.26
C GLU A 32 -4.90 -27.28 0.19
N GLY A 33 -5.05 -26.04 -0.26
CA GLY A 33 -6.19 -25.22 0.09
C GLY A 33 -5.98 -23.74 -0.24
N PRO A 34 -7.03 -22.91 -0.09
CA PRO A 34 -6.88 -21.47 -0.24
C PRO A 34 -6.10 -20.91 0.96
N PHE A 35 -4.90 -20.39 0.71
CA PHE A 35 -4.13 -19.69 1.72
C PHE A 35 -4.35 -18.18 1.61
N GLN A 36 -4.57 -17.56 2.75
CA GLN A 36 -4.70 -16.11 2.85
C GLN A 36 -3.36 -15.53 3.25
N LEU A 37 -2.84 -14.66 2.39
CA LEU A 37 -1.64 -13.89 2.70
C LEU A 37 -1.96 -12.76 3.66
N ASN A 38 -0.94 -12.29 4.37
CA ASN A 38 -1.03 -11.07 5.18
C ASN A 38 -0.58 -9.85 4.36
N GLU A 39 -0.81 -8.67 4.90
CA GLU A 39 -0.47 -7.37 4.32
C GLU A 39 1.04 -7.21 4.02
N PHE A 40 1.90 -7.99 4.67
CA PHE A 40 3.34 -7.95 4.42
C PHE A 40 3.74 -8.75 3.19
N ALA A 41 2.96 -9.76 2.80
CA ALA A 41 3.26 -10.57 1.62
C ALA A 41 3.00 -9.84 0.29
N THR A 42 2.36 -8.68 0.34
CA THR A 42 2.19 -7.78 -0.81
C THR A 42 3.39 -6.85 -0.98
N LEU A 43 4.19 -6.66 0.06
CA LEU A 43 5.32 -5.74 0.03
C LEU A 43 6.43 -6.23 -0.91
N PRO A 44 6.99 -5.35 -1.75
CA PRO A 44 8.22 -5.62 -2.48
C PRO A 44 9.38 -6.03 -1.56
N ALA A 45 10.35 -6.79 -2.10
CA ALA A 45 11.50 -7.26 -1.34
C ALA A 45 12.28 -6.13 -0.65
N GLU A 46 12.39 -4.95 -1.29
CA GLU A 46 13.04 -3.77 -0.71
C GLU A 46 12.30 -3.24 0.52
N ASP A 47 10.97 -3.21 0.50
CA ASP A 47 10.14 -2.74 1.60
C ASP A 47 10.19 -3.73 2.78
N LEU A 48 10.19 -5.04 2.49
CA LEU A 48 10.41 -6.09 3.50
C LEU A 48 11.79 -5.99 4.14
N HIS A 49 12.83 -5.70 3.35
CA HIS A 49 14.17 -5.48 3.87
C HIS A 49 14.22 -4.24 4.77
N PHE A 50 13.61 -3.13 4.33
CA PHE A 50 13.52 -1.91 5.14
C PHE A 50 12.79 -2.14 6.47
N LEU A 51 11.66 -2.87 6.44
CA LEU A 51 10.91 -3.24 7.64
C LEU A 51 11.74 -4.13 8.59
N ARG A 52 12.51 -5.08 8.06
CA ARG A 52 13.43 -5.91 8.85
C ARG A 52 14.44 -5.06 9.60
N ILE A 53 15.08 -4.11 8.91
CA ILE A 53 16.06 -3.20 9.53
C ILE A 53 15.40 -2.30 10.56
N PHE A 54 14.18 -1.79 10.29
CA PHE A 54 13.42 -1.02 11.27
C PHE A 54 13.22 -1.80 12.56
N ILE A 55 12.82 -3.07 12.50
CA ILE A 55 12.63 -3.92 13.69
C ILE A 55 13.97 -4.20 14.39
N GLN A 56 15.03 -4.51 13.64
CA GLN A 56 16.36 -4.77 14.18
C GLN A 56 16.94 -3.55 14.93
N CYS A 57 16.63 -2.34 14.47
CA CYS A 57 17.00 -1.08 15.11
C CYS A 57 15.97 -0.61 16.15
N GLU A 58 14.96 -1.43 16.50
CA GLU A 58 13.87 -1.07 17.43
C GLU A 58 13.15 0.25 17.05
N GLY A 59 13.08 0.56 15.77
CA GLY A 59 12.50 1.78 15.22
C GLY A 59 13.30 3.07 15.45
N ARG A 60 14.54 2.96 15.95
CA ARG A 60 15.43 4.12 16.17
C ARG A 60 16.02 4.57 14.84
N ILE A 61 15.50 5.66 14.27
CA ILE A 61 15.93 6.18 12.96
C ILE A 61 17.44 6.43 12.90
N ARG A 62 18.02 6.99 13.97
CA ARG A 62 19.47 7.24 14.05
C ARG A 62 20.29 5.98 13.86
N ASP A 63 19.81 4.84 14.35
CA ASP A 63 20.53 3.57 14.25
C ASP A 63 20.30 2.91 12.87
N MET A 64 19.20 3.30 12.19
CA MET A 64 18.92 2.90 10.80
C MET A 64 19.78 3.65 9.76
N GLU A 65 20.20 4.89 10.03
CA GLU A 65 21.06 5.68 9.13
C GLU A 65 22.35 4.93 8.72
N PRO A 66 23.20 4.49 9.67
CA PRO A 66 24.41 3.73 9.33
C PRO A 66 24.09 2.32 8.81
N ALA A 67 22.99 1.70 9.24
CA ALA A 67 22.61 0.35 8.78
C ALA A 67 22.17 0.31 7.31
N LEU A 68 21.57 1.41 6.82
CA LEU A 68 21.06 1.52 5.45
C LEU A 68 21.93 2.41 4.56
N GLY A 69 22.88 3.16 5.13
CA GLY A 69 23.66 4.17 4.39
C GLY A 69 22.80 5.33 3.87
N LEU A 70 21.72 5.67 4.58
CA LEU A 70 20.74 6.68 4.18
C LEU A 70 20.68 7.82 5.18
N SER A 71 20.35 9.01 4.69
CA SER A 71 20.10 10.18 5.54
C SER A 71 18.77 10.08 6.29
N TYR A 72 18.68 10.71 7.46
CA TYR A 72 17.46 10.81 8.25
C TYR A 72 16.21 11.22 7.43
N PRO A 73 16.25 12.27 6.57
CA PRO A 73 15.10 12.61 5.72
C PRO A 73 14.66 11.46 4.80
N THR A 74 15.61 10.74 4.21
CA THR A 74 15.31 9.61 3.32
C THR A 74 14.61 8.48 4.07
N ILE A 75 15.09 8.14 5.27
CA ILE A 75 14.49 7.09 6.10
C ILE A 75 13.08 7.50 6.53
N ARG A 76 12.88 8.76 6.92
CA ARG A 76 11.56 9.27 7.30
C ARG A 76 10.56 9.21 6.15
N THR A 77 11.00 9.58 4.94
CA THR A 77 10.19 9.45 3.72
C THR A 77 9.84 8.00 3.44
N ARG A 78 10.81 7.07 3.50
CA ARG A 78 10.55 5.63 3.31
C ARG A 78 9.61 5.06 4.37
N LEU A 79 9.74 5.43 5.64
CA LEU A 79 8.80 5.03 6.70
C LEU A 79 7.37 5.49 6.39
N THR A 80 7.23 6.71 5.88
CA THR A 80 5.92 7.27 5.52
C THR A 80 5.34 6.52 4.32
N GLN A 81 6.13 6.23 3.30
CA GLN A 81 5.72 5.43 2.14
C GLN A 81 5.32 4.01 2.55
N LEU A 82 6.13 3.34 3.37
CA LEU A 82 5.84 1.98 3.85
C LEU A 82 4.57 1.95 4.70
N LYS A 83 4.40 2.93 5.61
CA LYS A 83 3.17 3.10 6.37
C LYS A 83 1.97 3.22 5.44
N ASN A 84 2.05 4.08 4.42
CA ASN A 84 0.96 4.28 3.47
C ASN A 84 0.69 3.06 2.61
N LYS A 85 1.65 2.17 2.34
CA LYS A 85 1.38 0.90 1.66
C LYS A 85 0.60 -0.06 2.56
N LEU A 86 1.01 -0.17 3.83
CA LEU A 86 0.36 -1.03 4.82
C LEU A 86 -1.03 -0.52 5.22
N THR A 87 -1.23 0.80 5.37
CA THR A 87 -2.53 1.40 5.69
C THR A 87 -3.36 1.71 4.46
N GLY A 88 -2.75 1.97 3.31
CA GLY A 88 -3.45 2.26 2.06
C GLY A 88 -4.23 1.06 1.53
N GLU A 89 -3.81 -0.18 1.79
CA GLU A 89 -4.63 -1.37 1.55
C GLU A 89 -5.87 -1.44 2.46
N LEU A 90 -5.78 -0.89 3.68
CA LEU A 90 -6.91 -0.76 4.61
C LEU A 90 -7.84 0.39 4.21
N GLU A 91 -7.27 1.52 3.76
CA GLU A 91 -8.01 2.71 3.34
C GLU A 91 -8.66 2.51 1.97
N GLN A 92 -8.01 1.90 0.97
CA GLN A 92 -8.59 1.59 -0.35
C GLN A 92 -9.81 0.67 -0.27
N ARG A 93 -9.91 -0.15 0.79
CA ARG A 93 -11.10 -0.95 1.11
C ARG A 93 -12.17 -0.20 1.89
N ALA A 94 -11.82 0.93 2.49
CA ALA A 94 -12.75 1.86 3.14
C ALA A 94 -13.12 3.06 2.24
N THR A 95 -12.42 3.29 1.12
CA THR A 95 -12.63 4.45 0.23
C THR A 95 -13.70 4.23 -0.85
N GLU A 96 -14.47 3.15 -0.80
CA GLU A 96 -15.77 3.17 -1.47
C GLU A 96 -16.73 4.18 -0.81
N GLU A 97 -16.43 4.70 0.40
CA GLU A 97 -17.33 5.62 1.11
C GLU A 97 -16.72 6.87 1.77
N THR A 98 -15.49 7.31 1.46
CA THR A 98 -15.00 8.62 1.93
C THR A 98 -14.79 9.62 0.78
N PRO A 99 -15.35 10.85 0.86
CA PRO A 99 -15.41 11.77 -0.26
C PRO A 99 -14.01 12.33 -0.54
N LYS A 100 -13.47 12.02 -1.72
CA LYS A 100 -12.26 12.62 -2.27
C LYS A 100 -12.39 14.15 -2.23
N THR A 101 -11.54 14.82 -1.48
CA THR A 101 -11.34 16.28 -1.60
C THR A 101 -10.63 16.52 -2.92
N PHE A 102 -11.40 16.89 -3.95
CA PHE A 102 -10.85 17.25 -5.26
C PHE A 102 -10.11 18.57 -5.16
N SER A 103 -8.93 18.65 -5.78
CA SER A 103 -8.24 19.93 -5.98
C SER A 103 -9.04 20.85 -6.90
N THR A 104 -8.85 22.16 -6.81
CA THR A 104 -9.59 23.15 -7.63
C THR A 104 -9.39 22.90 -9.13
N GLU A 105 -8.19 22.50 -9.54
CA GLU A 105 -7.85 22.17 -10.93
C GLU A 105 -8.63 20.95 -11.45
N GLU A 106 -8.80 19.92 -10.62
CA GLU A 106 -9.60 18.74 -10.97
C GLU A 106 -11.09 19.07 -11.08
N VAL A 107 -11.62 19.93 -10.20
CA VAL A 107 -13.02 20.37 -10.26
C VAL A 107 -13.28 21.13 -11.57
N LEU A 108 -12.38 22.04 -11.97
CA LEU A 108 -12.51 22.79 -13.22
C LEU A 108 -12.46 21.87 -14.45
N THR A 109 -11.55 20.89 -14.46
CA THR A 109 -11.45 19.90 -15.55
C THR A 109 -12.74 19.10 -15.72
N ARG A 110 -13.39 18.72 -14.61
CA ARG A 110 -14.65 17.94 -14.64
C ARG A 110 -15.85 18.80 -15.05
N LEU A 111 -15.84 20.09 -14.72
CA LEU A 111 -16.83 21.05 -15.20
C LEU A 111 -16.70 21.26 -16.72
N GLU A 112 -15.48 21.40 -17.24
CA GLU A 112 -15.22 21.50 -18.69
C GLU A 112 -15.67 20.26 -19.45
N LYS A 113 -15.47 19.07 -18.88
CA LYS A 113 -15.93 17.80 -19.44
C LYS A 113 -17.43 17.55 -19.30
N GLY A 114 -18.16 18.42 -18.59
CA GLY A 114 -19.60 18.26 -18.33
C GLY A 114 -19.95 17.13 -17.38
N GLU A 115 -18.97 16.60 -16.63
CA GLU A 115 -19.19 15.52 -15.65
C GLU A 115 -19.88 16.02 -14.37
N ILE A 116 -19.78 17.32 -14.09
CA ILE A 116 -20.42 18.01 -12.97
C ILE A 116 -21.02 19.33 -13.44
N ASN A 117 -22.05 19.81 -12.75
CA ASN A 117 -22.65 21.11 -13.01
C ASN A 117 -22.02 22.23 -12.17
N PHE A 118 -22.35 23.48 -12.49
CA PHE A 118 -21.80 24.67 -11.84
C PHE A 118 -22.01 24.67 -10.31
N ASP A 119 -23.20 24.28 -9.85
CA ASP A 119 -23.53 24.25 -8.41
C ASP A 119 -22.74 23.17 -7.65
N GLN A 120 -22.53 22.02 -8.30
CA GLN A 120 -21.69 20.93 -7.79
C GLN A 120 -20.23 21.36 -7.69
N ALA A 121 -19.70 22.03 -8.72
CA ALA A 121 -18.33 22.54 -8.72
C ALA A 121 -18.09 23.55 -7.58
N MET A 122 -19.00 24.51 -7.40
CA MET A 122 -18.91 25.51 -6.33
C MET A 122 -18.98 24.91 -4.93
N SER A 123 -19.76 23.85 -4.75
CA SER A 123 -19.87 23.13 -3.48
C SER A 123 -18.60 22.35 -3.14
N LEU A 124 -17.92 21.80 -4.16
CA LEU A 124 -16.65 21.08 -4.00
C LEU A 124 -15.50 22.04 -3.67
N ILE A 125 -15.43 23.20 -4.31
CA ILE A 125 -14.39 24.21 -4.07
C ILE A 125 -14.55 24.84 -2.67
N LYS A 126 -15.77 25.17 -2.24
CA LYS A 126 -16.02 25.73 -0.89
C LYS A 126 -15.63 24.78 0.25
N LYS A 127 -15.69 23.46 0.03
CA LYS A 127 -15.29 22.46 1.04
C LYS A 127 -13.78 22.28 1.18
N GLY A 128 -12.99 22.72 0.19
CA GLY A 128 -11.52 22.63 0.21
C GLY A 128 -10.78 23.81 0.82
N SER A 129 -11.49 24.85 1.28
CA SER A 129 -10.89 26.09 1.83
C SER A 129 -10.82 26.14 3.36
N LYS A 130 -10.54 25.01 4.02
CA LYS A 130 -10.32 24.97 5.47
C LYS A 130 -9.13 24.10 5.83
#